data_AF-A0A4Z0VVA1-F1
#
_entry.id   AF-A0A4Z0VVA1-F1
#
_cell.length_a   1.000
_cell.length_b   1.000
_cell.length_c   1.000
_cell.angle_alpha   90.00
_cell.angle_beta   90.00
_cell.angle_gamma   90.00
#
_symmetry.space_group_name_H-M   'P 1'
#
loop_
_entity.id
_entity.type
_entity.pdbx_description
1 polymer ?
#
loop_
_entity_poly.entity_id
_entity_poly.type
_entity_poly.pdbx_seq_one_letter_code
_entity_poly.pdbx_strand_id
1 'polypeptide(L)'
;MKIKVSNLLKIISYGRFSKPFLNYLIEKDSREDFVYFYKSLINMWNSEYEKNIFILELIINNTKNKSLKILSISSILGNHVYLKNNEYIKKYYNYLIDNFENTPNYLRGNISTKLMSIKFSTHDKNYKKIRLWSKMYEKDLANKPFKMFAQARKKVKEGKKHEAFNYYQDAFELAKKYPHPTAISVALNDSTWHMRDQDFSLAKKQCEKLEYYDGYYIEEFNFLEEDFDTICHIKRKENDVNFLEYNYLYQYSKKAIKQYSNFYEKLDNSLYENTKSLRNYLERHYKKVESRENFKSYQYYLRIMRNKDMQIKGKPLQNLLNNLSIEFNANQPDVINFELLKEKINTDFKQLKEKYIKLPTTEKKKSILSTYMSYVEIPEFIKLKKIFGFINEDEKVLKYFGSYNKRKKFFVDIFKPIRFIEGRKALMNNAFNEMTKKERINNFFEKYLTLDKTQQEIMNTFVRNYSRYNINFRFSLKEYFPDIFYTDNSVEWKKIIKDFCMNNGLFFRTAYIAFWCFNKEERKDFLKIL
;
A
#
# COMPACT_ATOMS: atom_id res chain seq x y z
N MET A 1 -5.96 -10.26 -30.66
CA MET A 1 -5.61 -8.84 -30.89
C MET A 1 -4.09 -8.73 -31.07
N LYS A 2 -3.59 -8.02 -32.09
CA LYS A 2 -2.13 -7.87 -32.33
C LYS A 2 -1.70 -6.42 -32.09
N ILE A 3 -1.17 -6.12 -30.91
CA ILE A 3 -0.63 -4.78 -30.61
C ILE A 3 0.83 -4.65 -31.06
N LYS A 4 1.20 -3.47 -31.58
CA LYS A 4 2.60 -3.11 -31.84
C LYS A 4 3.30 -2.74 -30.53
N VAL A 5 4.63 -2.90 -30.46
CA VAL A 5 5.42 -2.53 -29.27
C VAL A 5 5.24 -1.05 -28.91
N SER A 6 5.14 -0.16 -29.90
CA SER A 6 4.86 1.27 -29.68
C SER A 6 3.54 1.53 -28.96
N ASN A 7 2.51 0.72 -29.20
CA ASN A 7 1.22 0.82 -28.53
C ASN A 7 1.29 0.21 -27.12
N LEU A 8 2.03 -0.90 -26.94
CA LEU A 8 2.30 -1.47 -25.63
C LEU A 8 2.96 -0.45 -24.69
N LEU A 9 3.89 0.38 -25.20
CA LEU A 9 4.54 1.42 -24.41
C LEU A 9 3.55 2.39 -23.76
N LYS A 10 2.45 2.75 -24.45
CA LYS A 10 1.41 3.65 -23.92
C LYS A 10 0.66 3.05 -22.74
N ILE A 11 0.55 1.73 -22.71
CA ILE A 11 -0.07 0.99 -21.61
C ILE A 11 0.92 0.92 -20.45
N ILE A 12 2.11 0.35 -20.68
CA ILE A 12 3.07 0.02 -19.61
C ILE A 12 3.69 1.26 -18.96
N SER A 13 3.59 2.42 -19.61
CA SER A 13 4.02 3.70 -19.04
C SER A 13 3.25 4.09 -17.78
N TYR A 14 2.07 3.50 -17.52
CA TYR A 14 1.31 3.66 -16.27
C TYR A 14 1.79 2.74 -15.12
N GLY A 15 2.83 1.94 -15.32
CA GLY A 15 3.38 1.05 -14.29
C GLY A 15 2.35 0.02 -13.83
N ARG A 16 2.14 -0.13 -12.51
CA ARG A 16 1.17 -1.10 -11.96
C ARG A 16 -0.27 -0.90 -12.46
N PHE A 17 -0.63 0.32 -12.85
CA PHE A 17 -1.94 0.61 -13.45
C PHE A 17 -2.11 0.02 -14.86
N SER A 18 -1.08 -0.61 -15.40
CA SER A 18 -1.16 -1.39 -16.62
C SER A 18 -1.74 -2.80 -16.41
N LYS A 19 -1.80 -3.29 -15.15
CA LYS A 19 -2.24 -4.65 -14.80
C LYS A 19 -3.52 -5.11 -15.51
N PRO A 20 -4.65 -4.36 -15.52
CA PRO A 20 -5.86 -4.84 -16.18
C PRO A 20 -5.70 -5.05 -17.68
N PHE A 21 -4.96 -4.16 -18.34
CA PHE A 21 -4.68 -4.28 -19.78
C PHE A 21 -3.77 -5.47 -20.06
N LEU A 22 -2.77 -5.72 -19.22
CA LEU A 22 -1.88 -6.87 -19.36
C LEU A 22 -2.63 -8.19 -19.16
N ASN A 23 -3.50 -8.29 -18.15
CA ASN A 23 -4.33 -9.47 -17.91
C ASN A 23 -5.22 -9.79 -19.11
N TYR A 24 -5.81 -8.78 -19.74
CA TYR A 24 -6.59 -8.94 -20.96
C TYR A 24 -5.75 -9.36 -22.16
N LEU A 25 -4.60 -8.73 -22.35
CA LEU A 25 -3.68 -9.07 -23.43
C LEU A 25 -3.13 -10.49 -23.31
N ILE A 26 -2.86 -10.97 -22.10
CA ILE A 26 -2.43 -12.36 -21.84
C ILE A 26 -3.45 -13.37 -22.38
N GLU A 27 -4.74 -13.02 -22.40
CA GLU A 27 -5.80 -13.91 -22.87
C GLU A 27 -6.20 -13.70 -24.34
N LYS A 28 -5.88 -12.53 -24.91
CA LYS A 28 -6.35 -12.14 -26.25
C LYS A 28 -5.24 -12.02 -27.29
N ASP A 29 -3.98 -12.03 -26.89
CA ASP A 29 -2.83 -12.02 -27.80
C ASP A 29 -2.38 -13.47 -28.06
N SER A 30 -2.33 -13.85 -29.34
CA SER A 30 -1.91 -15.20 -29.74
C SER A 30 -0.40 -15.34 -29.91
N ARG A 31 0.36 -14.26 -29.76
CA ARG A 31 1.83 -14.26 -29.89
C ARG A 31 2.46 -14.58 -28.55
N GLU A 32 3.06 -15.76 -28.47
CA GLU A 32 3.61 -16.30 -27.24
C GLU A 32 4.70 -15.40 -26.61
N ASP A 33 5.60 -14.85 -27.42
CA ASP A 33 6.66 -13.94 -26.97
C ASP A 33 6.12 -12.66 -26.32
N PHE A 34 5.04 -12.10 -26.84
CA PHE A 34 4.33 -10.98 -26.23
C PHE A 34 3.64 -11.38 -24.93
N VAL A 35 2.96 -12.55 -24.90
CA VAL A 35 2.31 -13.06 -23.69
C VAL A 35 3.32 -13.28 -22.56
N TYR A 36 4.49 -13.84 -22.87
CA TYR A 36 5.60 -13.95 -21.92
C TYR A 36 6.08 -12.59 -21.44
N PHE A 37 6.18 -11.59 -22.33
CA PHE A 37 6.55 -10.24 -21.92
C PHE A 37 5.52 -9.62 -20.97
N TYR A 38 4.22 -9.78 -21.23
CA TYR A 38 3.17 -9.27 -20.33
C TYR A 38 3.25 -9.93 -18.94
N LYS A 39 3.42 -11.26 -18.89
CA LYS A 39 3.64 -12.00 -17.64
C LYS A 39 4.91 -11.52 -16.92
N SER A 40 5.96 -11.18 -17.67
CA SER A 40 7.22 -10.71 -17.09
C SER A 40 7.07 -9.40 -16.30
N LEU A 41 6.18 -8.51 -16.75
CA LEU A 41 5.88 -7.25 -16.06
C LEU A 41 5.13 -7.51 -14.75
N ILE A 42 4.19 -8.45 -14.74
CA ILE A 42 3.46 -8.85 -13.54
C ILE A 42 4.40 -9.52 -12.52
N ASN A 43 5.24 -10.46 -12.96
CA ASN A 43 6.23 -11.11 -12.11
C ASN A 43 7.19 -10.11 -11.46
N MET A 44 7.60 -9.08 -12.22
CA MET A 44 8.42 -7.98 -11.69
C MET A 44 7.74 -7.25 -10.52
N TRP A 45 6.44 -6.99 -10.61
CA TRP A 45 5.66 -6.34 -9.55
C TRP A 45 5.42 -7.26 -8.35
N ASN A 46 5.44 -8.58 -8.56
CA ASN A 46 5.32 -9.58 -7.51
C ASN A 46 6.67 -9.96 -6.87
N SER A 47 7.75 -9.29 -7.26
CA SER A 47 9.12 -9.58 -6.83
C SER A 47 9.58 -11.02 -7.14
N GLU A 48 9.05 -11.64 -8.19
CA GLU A 48 9.43 -12.98 -8.65
C GLU A 48 10.63 -12.92 -9.62
N TYR A 49 11.74 -12.32 -9.18
CA TYR A 49 12.82 -11.87 -10.08
C TYR A 49 13.54 -13.01 -10.81
N GLU A 50 13.86 -14.12 -10.13
CA GLU A 50 14.54 -15.26 -10.75
C GLU A 50 13.67 -15.93 -11.80
N LYS A 51 12.41 -16.23 -11.46
CA LYS A 51 11.41 -16.77 -12.40
C LYS A 51 11.19 -15.82 -13.57
N ASN A 52 11.23 -14.51 -13.33
CA ASN A 52 11.07 -13.50 -14.36
C ASN A 52 12.23 -13.50 -15.37
N ILE A 53 13.48 -13.64 -14.89
CA ILE A 53 14.66 -13.73 -15.76
C ILE A 53 14.53 -14.91 -16.72
N PHE A 54 14.16 -16.10 -16.23
CA PHE A 54 13.96 -17.29 -17.08
C PHE A 54 12.96 -17.02 -18.23
N ILE A 55 11.82 -16.41 -17.93
CA ILE A 55 10.80 -16.06 -18.94
C ILE A 55 11.35 -15.04 -19.95
N LEU A 56 12.11 -14.05 -19.49
CA LEU A 56 12.69 -13.03 -20.36
C LEU A 56 13.76 -13.60 -21.30
N GLU A 57 14.55 -14.58 -20.86
CA GLU A 57 15.53 -15.27 -21.69
C GLU A 57 14.87 -16.08 -22.81
N LEU A 58 13.75 -16.76 -22.52
CA LEU A 58 12.93 -17.42 -23.55
C LEU A 58 12.48 -16.43 -24.64
N ILE A 59 12.11 -15.21 -24.27
CA ILE A 59 11.73 -14.17 -25.25
C ILE A 59 12.94 -13.78 -26.10
N ILE A 60 14.09 -13.50 -25.48
CA ILE A 60 15.31 -13.02 -26.16
C ILE A 60 15.82 -14.04 -27.19
N ASN A 61 15.71 -15.33 -26.87
CA ASN A 61 16.18 -16.42 -27.71
C ASN A 61 15.24 -16.71 -28.88
N ASN A 62 13.92 -16.53 -28.70
CA ASN A 62 12.92 -16.97 -29.68
C ASN A 62 12.26 -15.84 -30.48
N THR A 63 12.26 -14.58 -30.00
CA THR A 63 11.57 -13.49 -30.69
C THR A 63 12.34 -12.99 -31.90
N LYS A 64 11.63 -12.80 -33.03
CA LYS A 64 12.12 -12.05 -34.19
C LYS A 64 11.91 -10.54 -34.03
N ASN A 65 11.18 -10.09 -33.02
CA ASN A 65 10.89 -8.69 -32.79
C ASN A 65 12.04 -7.99 -32.04
N LYS A 66 12.88 -7.27 -32.78
CA LYS A 66 14.03 -6.52 -32.22
C LYS A 66 13.63 -5.57 -31.08
N SER A 67 12.47 -4.94 -31.17
CA SER A 67 11.98 -3.98 -30.17
C SER A 67 11.58 -4.67 -28.87
N LEU A 68 10.90 -5.83 -28.98
CA LEU A 68 10.56 -6.66 -27.83
C LEU A 68 11.84 -7.22 -27.17
N LYS A 69 12.80 -7.68 -27.98
CA LYS A 69 14.10 -8.17 -27.49
C LYS A 69 14.84 -7.11 -26.67
N ILE A 70 14.91 -5.87 -27.14
CA ILE A 70 15.54 -4.75 -26.40
C ILE A 70 14.81 -4.47 -25.08
N LEU A 71 13.47 -4.46 -25.08
CA LEU A 71 12.69 -4.29 -23.85
C LEU A 71 12.94 -5.42 -22.86
N SER A 72 12.98 -6.68 -23.32
CA SER A 72 13.27 -7.84 -22.47
C SER A 72 14.66 -7.75 -21.84
N ILE A 73 15.68 -7.35 -22.60
CA ILE A 73 17.03 -7.13 -22.07
C ILE A 73 17.04 -6.01 -21.01
N SER A 74 16.32 -4.91 -21.25
CA SER A 74 16.17 -3.84 -20.26
C SER A 74 15.44 -4.30 -19.00
N SER A 75 14.49 -5.23 -19.11
CA SER A 75 13.80 -5.82 -17.97
C SER A 75 14.73 -6.78 -17.20
N ILE A 76 15.52 -7.61 -17.89
CA ILE A 76 16.53 -8.48 -17.24
C ILE A 76 17.53 -7.65 -16.44
N LEU A 77 18.05 -6.56 -17.03
CA LEU A 77 18.90 -5.61 -16.32
C LEU A 77 18.22 -5.10 -15.03
N GLY A 78 16.93 -4.77 -15.10
CA GLY A 78 16.13 -4.39 -13.95
C GLY A 78 16.08 -5.46 -12.85
N ASN A 79 15.80 -6.71 -13.21
CA ASN A 79 15.75 -7.83 -12.24
C ASN A 79 17.11 -8.04 -11.57
N HIS A 80 18.22 -8.01 -12.32
CA HIS A 80 19.56 -8.16 -11.73
C HIS A 80 19.95 -7.02 -10.78
N VAL A 81 19.43 -5.81 -10.98
CA VAL A 81 19.59 -4.71 -10.02
C VAL A 81 18.95 -5.05 -8.67
N TYR A 82 17.73 -5.61 -8.67
CA TYR A 82 17.08 -6.05 -7.44
C TYR A 82 17.80 -7.23 -6.78
N LEU A 83 18.28 -8.19 -7.58
CA LEU A 83 19.08 -9.32 -7.11
C LEU A 83 20.52 -8.96 -6.75
N LYS A 84 20.94 -7.69 -6.93
CA LYS A 84 22.30 -7.20 -6.67
C LYS A 84 23.39 -7.99 -7.39
N ASN A 85 23.10 -8.51 -8.59
CA ASN A 85 24.05 -9.29 -9.37
C ASN A 85 24.92 -8.41 -10.28
N ASN A 86 26.01 -7.87 -9.73
CA ASN A 86 26.86 -6.86 -10.36
C ASN A 86 27.45 -7.28 -11.72
N GLU A 87 27.82 -8.55 -11.90
CA GLU A 87 28.36 -9.06 -13.16
C GLU A 87 27.34 -8.91 -14.30
N TYR A 88 26.11 -9.40 -14.07
CA TYR A 88 25.05 -9.35 -15.06
C TYR A 88 24.50 -7.92 -15.23
N ILE A 89 24.47 -7.10 -14.18
CA ILE A 89 24.16 -5.67 -14.31
C ILE A 89 25.14 -5.03 -15.30
N LYS A 90 26.45 -5.23 -15.13
CA LYS A 90 27.48 -4.67 -16.03
C LYS A 90 27.33 -5.19 -17.46
N LYS A 91 27.12 -6.50 -17.63
CA LYS A 91 26.91 -7.15 -18.94
C LYS A 91 25.76 -6.50 -19.72
N TYR A 92 24.56 -6.48 -19.13
CA TYR A 92 23.37 -5.97 -19.83
C TYR A 92 23.36 -4.45 -19.95
N TYR A 93 23.93 -3.73 -18.98
CA TYR A 93 24.12 -2.28 -19.06
C TYR A 93 24.97 -1.90 -20.28
N ASN A 94 26.16 -2.51 -20.41
CA ASN A 94 27.07 -2.22 -21.51
C ASN A 94 26.45 -2.61 -22.86
N TYR A 95 25.77 -3.76 -22.93
CA TYR A 95 25.05 -4.16 -24.14
C TYR A 95 24.06 -3.09 -24.60
N LEU A 96 23.24 -2.55 -23.70
CA LEU A 96 22.24 -1.53 -24.04
C LEU A 96 22.87 -0.19 -24.43
N ILE A 97 24.01 0.17 -23.84
CA ILE A 97 24.78 1.37 -24.22
C ILE A 97 25.35 1.21 -25.62
N ASP A 98 26.03 0.10 -25.88
CA ASP A 98 26.74 -0.15 -27.14
C ASP A 98 25.76 -0.28 -28.32
N ASN A 99 24.51 -0.67 -28.04
CA ASN A 99 23.45 -0.79 -29.03
C ASN A 99 22.42 0.37 -28.97
N PHE A 100 22.70 1.44 -28.23
CA PHE A 100 21.71 2.51 -28.01
C PHE A 100 21.36 3.25 -29.30
N GLU A 101 22.33 3.50 -30.17
CA GLU A 101 22.10 4.14 -31.47
C GLU A 101 21.21 3.29 -32.39
N ASN A 102 21.33 1.96 -32.29
CA ASN A 102 20.48 1.01 -33.03
C ASN A 102 19.11 0.79 -32.38
N THR A 103 18.86 1.35 -31.19
CA THR A 103 17.57 1.25 -30.51
C THR A 103 16.53 2.15 -31.20
N PRO A 104 15.34 1.64 -31.54
CA PRO A 104 14.28 2.44 -32.14
C PRO A 104 13.95 3.69 -31.32
N ASN A 105 13.76 4.83 -31.99
CA ASN A 105 13.56 6.15 -31.34
C ASN A 105 12.50 6.12 -30.24
N TYR A 106 11.37 5.45 -30.48
CA TYR A 106 10.25 5.37 -29.55
C TYR A 106 10.56 4.56 -28.28
N LEU A 107 11.65 3.76 -28.25
CA LEU A 107 12.12 3.02 -27.07
C LEU A 107 13.21 3.75 -26.29
N ARG A 108 13.96 4.65 -26.94
CA ARG A 108 15.14 5.30 -26.35
C ARG A 108 14.82 6.03 -25.05
N GLY A 109 13.59 6.56 -24.88
CA GLY A 109 13.13 7.19 -23.63
C GLY A 109 13.16 6.26 -22.43
N ASN A 110 12.57 5.06 -22.56
CA ASN A 110 12.54 4.04 -21.50
C ASN A 110 13.96 3.53 -21.19
N ILE A 111 14.72 3.20 -22.24
CA ILE A 111 16.07 2.63 -22.09
C ILE A 111 17.02 3.62 -21.43
N SER A 112 17.07 4.87 -21.92
CA SER A 112 17.92 5.91 -21.32
C SER A 112 17.59 6.19 -19.86
N THR A 113 16.30 6.20 -19.51
CA THR A 113 15.85 6.41 -18.13
C THR A 113 16.34 5.30 -17.21
N LYS A 114 16.23 4.03 -17.63
CA LYS A 114 16.75 2.89 -16.87
C LYS A 114 18.27 2.97 -16.69
N LEU A 115 19.01 3.22 -17.77
CA LEU A 115 20.47 3.33 -17.74
C LEU A 115 20.95 4.49 -16.85
N MET A 116 20.24 5.62 -16.88
CA MET A 116 20.56 6.77 -16.04
C MET A 116 20.29 6.51 -14.56
N SER A 117 19.16 5.87 -14.24
CA SER A 117 18.80 5.48 -12.87
C SER A 117 19.87 4.57 -12.26
N ILE A 118 20.29 3.53 -12.99
CA ILE A 118 21.31 2.57 -12.52
C ILE A 118 22.65 3.27 -12.31
N LYS A 119 23.10 4.09 -13.25
CA LYS A 119 24.37 4.80 -13.12
C LYS A 119 24.43 5.69 -11.90
N PHE A 120 23.36 6.44 -11.63
CA PHE A 120 23.32 7.35 -10.49
C PHE A 120 23.03 6.63 -9.16
N SER A 121 22.39 5.44 -9.18
CA SER A 121 22.30 4.62 -7.98
C SER A 121 23.65 3.97 -7.61
N THR A 122 24.42 3.44 -8.57
CA THR A 122 25.66 2.70 -8.29
C THR A 122 26.92 3.56 -8.14
N HIS A 123 27.01 4.74 -8.78
CA HIS A 123 28.21 5.61 -8.76
C HIS A 123 29.53 4.95 -9.16
N ASP A 124 29.47 3.77 -9.77
CA ASP A 124 30.65 3.10 -10.29
C ASP A 124 31.11 3.85 -11.56
N LYS A 125 32.31 4.44 -11.47
CA LYS A 125 32.96 5.21 -12.54
C LYS A 125 33.23 4.35 -13.79
N ASN A 126 33.17 3.02 -13.68
CA ASN A 126 33.40 2.09 -14.77
C ASN A 126 32.18 1.90 -15.68
N TYR A 127 31.01 2.42 -15.34
CA TYR A 127 29.86 2.39 -16.25
C TYR A 127 30.01 3.41 -17.37
N LYS A 128 29.88 2.94 -18.62
CA LYS A 128 29.93 3.78 -19.83
C LYS A 128 28.96 4.97 -19.71
N LYS A 129 29.38 6.14 -20.20
CA LYS A 129 28.53 7.35 -20.19
C LYS A 129 27.57 7.32 -21.38
N ILE A 130 26.27 7.41 -21.09
CA ILE A 130 25.27 7.73 -22.11
C ILE A 130 25.21 9.25 -22.31
N ARG A 131 25.35 9.73 -23.56
CA ARG A 131 25.08 11.13 -23.93
C ARG A 131 23.58 11.24 -24.24
N LEU A 132 22.85 12.02 -23.45
CA LEU A 132 21.40 12.21 -23.60
C LEU A 132 21.09 13.66 -23.93
N TRP A 133 21.27 14.04 -25.19
CA TRP A 133 20.91 15.37 -25.68
C TRP A 133 19.74 15.22 -26.67
N SER A 134 18.50 15.39 -26.20
CA SER A 134 17.37 15.61 -27.11
C SER A 134 16.16 16.24 -26.41
N LYS A 135 15.50 17.19 -27.09
CA LYS A 135 14.19 17.74 -26.71
C LYS A 135 13.08 16.68 -26.63
N MET A 136 13.30 15.49 -27.23
CA MET A 136 12.35 14.37 -27.19
C MET A 136 12.10 13.87 -25.76
N TYR A 137 13.11 13.99 -24.89
CA TYR A 137 13.06 13.49 -23.52
C TYR A 137 12.23 14.36 -22.56
N GLU A 138 11.93 15.60 -22.94
CA GLU A 138 11.11 16.54 -22.16
C GLU A 138 9.61 16.27 -22.31
N LYS A 139 9.20 15.69 -23.46
CA LYS A 139 7.80 15.35 -23.78
C LYS A 139 7.33 14.01 -23.17
N ASP A 140 8.26 13.22 -22.64
CA ASP A 140 8.01 11.89 -22.07
C ASP A 140 7.61 11.99 -20.60
N LEU A 141 6.33 12.32 -20.37
CA LEU A 141 5.80 12.57 -19.04
C LEU A 141 5.83 11.35 -18.11
N ALA A 142 5.78 10.13 -18.67
CA ALA A 142 5.80 8.90 -17.87
C ALA A 142 7.19 8.59 -17.31
N ASN A 143 8.24 8.81 -18.10
CA ASN A 143 9.61 8.56 -17.65
C ASN A 143 10.27 9.75 -16.94
N LYS A 144 9.74 10.97 -17.10
CA LYS A 144 10.32 12.18 -16.54
C LYS A 144 10.47 12.15 -15.00
N PRO A 145 9.52 11.62 -14.19
CA PRO A 145 9.73 11.46 -12.74
C PRO A 145 10.98 10.62 -12.41
N PHE A 146 11.18 9.51 -13.11
CA PHE A 146 12.33 8.63 -12.88
C PHE A 146 13.68 9.29 -13.24
N LYS A 147 13.68 10.18 -14.24
CA LYS A 147 14.86 11.00 -14.56
C LYS A 147 15.17 11.99 -13.43
N MET A 148 14.13 12.62 -12.87
CA MET A 148 14.25 13.53 -11.74
C MET A 148 14.75 12.80 -10.49
N PHE A 149 14.30 11.56 -10.22
CA PHE A 149 14.87 10.74 -9.12
C PHE A 149 16.37 10.51 -9.31
N ALA A 150 16.78 10.21 -10.53
CA ALA A 150 18.19 9.98 -10.84
C ALA A 150 19.03 11.26 -10.61
N GLN A 151 18.50 12.44 -10.94
CA GLN A 151 19.10 13.74 -10.63
C GLN A 151 19.11 14.02 -9.12
N ALA A 152 18.02 13.74 -8.42
CA ALA A 152 17.89 13.91 -6.98
C ALA A 152 18.93 13.07 -6.23
N ARG A 153 19.10 11.78 -6.58
CA ARG A 153 20.11 10.89 -5.99
C ARG A 153 21.53 11.38 -6.21
N LYS A 154 21.82 11.98 -7.37
CA LYS A 154 23.10 12.65 -7.61
C LYS A 154 23.28 13.83 -6.64
N LYS A 155 22.28 14.69 -6.49
CA LYS A 155 22.30 15.83 -5.55
C LYS A 155 22.45 15.41 -4.09
N VAL A 156 21.77 14.34 -3.66
CA VAL A 156 21.93 13.76 -2.31
C VAL A 156 23.39 13.39 -2.06
N LYS A 157 24.03 12.73 -3.03
CA LYS A 157 25.44 12.31 -2.92
C LYS A 157 26.42 13.48 -2.97
N GLU A 158 26.06 14.58 -3.62
CA GLU A 158 26.78 15.86 -3.54
C GLU A 158 26.54 16.61 -2.21
N GLY A 159 25.77 16.05 -1.27
CA GLY A 159 25.41 16.70 0.01
C GLY A 159 24.27 17.73 -0.11
N LYS A 160 23.76 17.97 -1.33
CA LYS A 160 22.77 19.00 -1.66
C LYS A 160 21.34 18.48 -1.51
N LYS A 161 20.95 18.06 -0.29
CA LYS A 161 19.66 17.36 -0.11
C LYS A 161 18.42 18.23 -0.29
N HIS A 162 18.47 19.54 0.00
CA HIS A 162 17.34 20.44 -0.32
C HIS A 162 17.11 20.57 -1.83
N GLU A 163 18.18 20.66 -2.64
CA GLU A 163 18.04 20.60 -4.10
C GLU A 163 17.47 19.25 -4.55
N ALA A 164 17.92 18.14 -3.94
CA ALA A 164 17.37 16.82 -4.21
C ALA A 164 15.88 16.72 -3.86
N PHE A 165 15.48 17.28 -2.73
CA PHE A 165 14.09 17.32 -2.27
C PHE A 165 13.19 17.99 -3.30
N ASN A 166 13.61 19.12 -3.88
CA ASN A 166 12.84 19.81 -4.91
C ASN A 166 12.60 18.91 -6.14
N TYR A 167 13.62 18.16 -6.57
CA TYR A 167 13.46 17.18 -7.65
C TYR A 167 12.46 16.07 -7.30
N TYR A 168 12.47 15.55 -6.07
CA TYR A 168 11.50 14.55 -5.64
C TYR A 168 10.08 15.12 -5.58
N GLN A 169 9.90 16.34 -5.07
CA GLN A 169 8.61 16.99 -4.98
C GLN A 169 8.01 17.27 -6.38
N ASP A 170 8.82 17.76 -7.31
CA ASP A 170 8.39 17.96 -8.70
C ASP A 170 8.01 16.64 -9.38
N ALA A 171 8.80 15.59 -9.14
CA ALA A 171 8.54 14.27 -9.66
C ALA A 171 7.25 13.65 -9.09
N PHE A 172 6.97 13.86 -7.80
CA PHE A 172 5.71 13.48 -7.16
C PHE A 172 4.51 14.18 -7.82
N GLU A 173 4.55 15.50 -7.98
CA GLU A 173 3.47 16.25 -8.63
C GLU A 173 3.24 15.79 -10.07
N LEU A 174 4.32 15.48 -10.79
CA LEU A 174 4.22 14.96 -12.14
C LEU A 174 3.62 13.54 -12.18
N ALA A 175 4.04 12.67 -11.26
CA ALA A 175 3.53 11.30 -11.13
C ALA A 175 2.06 11.24 -10.68
N LYS A 176 1.52 12.32 -10.08
CA LYS A 176 0.08 12.46 -9.84
C LYS A 176 -0.69 12.89 -11.10
N LYS A 177 -0.13 13.82 -11.88
CA LYS A 177 -0.74 14.28 -13.16
C LYS A 177 -0.75 13.19 -14.23
N TYR A 178 0.21 12.28 -14.17
CA TYR A 178 0.25 11.04 -14.93
C TYR A 178 0.29 9.88 -13.93
N PRO A 179 -0.86 9.42 -13.41
CA PRO A 179 -0.92 8.50 -12.27
C PRO A 179 0.00 7.30 -12.43
N HIS A 180 1.11 7.31 -11.70
CA HIS A 180 2.10 6.24 -11.72
C HIS A 180 2.42 5.82 -10.28
N PRO A 181 1.73 4.79 -9.73
CA PRO A 181 1.86 4.36 -8.33
C PRO A 181 3.29 4.26 -7.80
N THR A 182 4.16 3.54 -8.53
CA THR A 182 5.57 3.38 -8.16
C THR A 182 6.35 4.69 -8.12
N ALA A 183 6.09 5.63 -9.03
CA ALA A 183 6.80 6.90 -9.01
C ALA A 183 6.31 7.78 -7.86
N ILE A 184 5.02 7.72 -7.52
CA ILE A 184 4.46 8.42 -6.36
C ILE A 184 5.11 7.91 -5.06
N SER A 185 5.12 6.59 -4.84
CA SER A 185 5.71 5.98 -3.63
C SER A 185 7.21 6.27 -3.54
N VAL A 186 7.99 6.03 -4.61
CA VAL A 186 9.44 6.29 -4.63
C VAL A 186 9.78 7.76 -4.37
N ALA A 187 9.02 8.70 -4.93
CA ALA A 187 9.26 10.13 -4.69
C ALA A 187 9.11 10.49 -3.21
N LEU A 188 8.06 9.97 -2.56
CA LEU A 188 7.75 10.24 -1.17
C LEU A 188 8.69 9.49 -0.22
N ASN A 189 9.01 8.23 -0.51
CA ASN A 189 9.94 7.43 0.29
C ASN A 189 11.37 8.00 0.25
N ASP A 190 11.94 8.18 -0.95
CA ASP A 190 13.31 8.71 -1.09
C ASP A 190 13.43 10.11 -0.45
N SER A 191 12.45 11.00 -0.66
CA SER A 191 12.48 12.35 -0.08
C SER A 191 12.36 12.33 1.45
N THR A 192 11.49 11.48 2.00
CA THR A 192 11.37 11.27 3.45
C THR A 192 12.68 10.76 4.03
N TRP A 193 13.23 9.70 3.44
CA TRP A 193 14.47 9.07 3.89
C TRP A 193 15.62 10.07 3.90
N HIS A 194 15.82 10.82 2.82
CA HIS A 194 16.96 11.73 2.72
C HIS A 194 16.85 12.97 3.63
N MET A 195 15.64 13.44 3.93
CA MET A 195 15.42 14.61 4.79
C MET A 195 15.35 14.29 6.30
N ARG A 196 15.13 13.02 6.70
CA ARG A 196 14.87 12.62 8.10
C ARG A 196 15.84 13.16 9.16
N ASP A 197 17.10 13.38 8.78
CA ASP A 197 18.17 13.86 9.68
C ASP A 197 18.51 15.33 9.48
N GLN A 198 18.05 15.96 8.39
CA GLN A 198 18.34 17.37 8.09
C GLN A 198 17.16 18.28 8.40
N ASP A 199 15.95 17.89 8.01
CA ASP A 199 14.72 18.61 8.31
C ASP A 199 13.64 17.56 8.64
N PHE A 200 13.55 17.25 9.94
CA PHE A 200 12.64 16.22 10.42
C PHE A 200 11.16 16.61 10.26
N SER A 201 10.83 17.90 10.37
CA SER A 201 9.46 18.38 10.16
C SER A 201 9.02 18.18 8.72
N LEU A 202 9.91 18.47 7.77
CA LEU A 202 9.66 18.22 6.35
C LEU A 202 9.57 16.73 6.05
N ALA A 203 10.46 15.91 6.62
CA ALA A 203 10.42 14.46 6.47
C ALA A 203 9.10 13.87 7.00
N LYS A 204 8.62 14.32 8.18
CA LYS A 204 7.32 13.93 8.71
C LYS A 204 6.18 14.24 7.73
N LYS A 205 6.14 15.44 7.17
CA LYS A 205 5.10 15.84 6.21
C LYS A 205 5.10 14.95 4.97
N GLN A 206 6.27 14.52 4.49
CA GLN A 206 6.35 13.58 3.37
C GLN A 206 5.98 12.16 3.79
N CYS A 207 6.34 11.72 4.99
CA CYS A 207 5.94 10.45 5.56
C CYS A 207 4.41 10.31 5.63
N GLU A 208 3.69 11.34 6.09
CA GLU A 208 2.23 11.31 6.13
C GLU A 208 1.60 11.16 4.73
N LYS A 209 2.20 11.78 3.71
CA LYS A 209 1.78 11.59 2.31
C LYS A 209 2.10 10.17 1.83
N LEU A 210 3.30 9.66 2.14
CA LEU A 210 3.72 8.30 1.78
C LEU A 210 2.72 7.29 2.31
N GLU A 211 2.45 7.33 3.61
CA GLU A 211 1.48 6.45 4.27
C GLU A 211 0.12 6.47 3.55
N TYR A 212 -0.42 7.66 3.28
CA TYR A 212 -1.71 7.80 2.59
C TYR A 212 -1.68 7.23 1.16
N TYR A 213 -0.67 7.60 0.36
CA TYR A 213 -0.62 7.23 -1.04
C TYR A 213 -0.26 5.77 -1.27
N ASP A 214 0.49 5.14 -0.36
CA ASP A 214 0.71 3.69 -0.39
C ASP A 214 -0.60 2.94 -0.19
N GLY A 215 -1.40 3.36 0.81
CA GLY A 215 -2.73 2.81 1.03
C GLY A 215 -3.67 3.04 -0.16
N TYR A 216 -3.57 4.22 -0.79
CA TYR A 216 -4.42 4.58 -1.93
C TYR A 216 -4.03 3.82 -3.22
N TYR A 217 -2.74 3.69 -3.54
CA TYR A 217 -2.33 3.22 -4.87
C TYR A 217 -1.89 1.75 -4.91
N ILE A 218 -1.44 1.17 -3.80
CA ILE A 218 -0.73 -0.11 -3.80
C ILE A 218 -1.57 -1.17 -3.07
N GLU A 219 -1.90 -2.25 -3.78
CA GLU A 219 -2.64 -3.39 -3.19
C GLU A 219 -1.69 -4.47 -2.68
N GLU A 220 -0.59 -4.74 -3.39
CA GLU A 220 0.35 -5.80 -3.03
C GLU A 220 1.44 -5.32 -2.05
N PHE A 221 1.51 -5.94 -0.86
CA PHE A 221 2.36 -5.51 0.26
C PHE A 221 3.85 -5.77 0.09
N ASN A 222 4.24 -6.74 -0.73
CA ASN A 222 5.64 -7.08 -1.00
C ASN A 222 6.45 -5.89 -1.56
N PHE A 223 5.77 -4.91 -2.17
CA PHE A 223 6.40 -3.71 -2.72
C PHE A 223 6.64 -2.63 -1.66
N LEU A 224 5.94 -2.69 -0.52
CA LEU A 224 5.94 -1.65 0.50
C LEU A 224 6.97 -1.87 1.62
N GLU A 225 7.86 -2.87 1.49
CA GLU A 225 8.84 -3.17 2.54
C GLU A 225 9.72 -1.96 2.87
N GLU A 226 10.32 -1.33 1.85
CA GLU A 226 11.19 -0.16 2.04
C GLU A 226 10.39 1.06 2.53
N ASP A 227 9.17 1.23 2.03
CA ASP A 227 8.29 2.34 2.41
C ASP A 227 7.88 2.23 3.89
N PHE A 228 7.51 1.02 4.35
CA PHE A 228 7.18 0.78 5.75
C PHE A 228 8.40 0.86 6.67
N ASP A 229 9.60 0.52 6.22
CA ASP A 229 10.83 0.72 7.00
C ASP A 229 11.06 2.22 7.25
N THR A 230 10.96 3.04 6.20
CA THR A 230 11.03 4.51 6.31
C THR A 230 9.96 5.06 7.25
N ILE A 231 8.71 4.63 7.12
CA ILE A 231 7.61 5.05 8.00
C ILE A 231 7.92 4.67 9.45
N CYS A 232 8.34 3.42 9.70
CA CYS A 232 8.72 2.95 11.03
C CYS A 232 9.85 3.79 11.63
N HIS A 233 10.84 4.19 10.83
CA HIS A 233 11.92 5.05 11.28
C HIS A 233 11.42 6.42 11.74
N ILE A 234 10.56 7.07 10.95
CA ILE A 234 9.97 8.36 11.31
C ILE A 234 9.13 8.20 12.59
N LYS A 235 8.19 7.25 12.62
CA LYS A 235 7.29 7.03 13.78
C LYS A 235 8.05 6.73 15.07
N ARG A 236 9.15 5.98 14.98
CA ARG A 236 10.05 5.72 16.12
C ARG A 236 10.68 7.01 16.64
N LYS A 237 11.18 7.87 15.76
CA LYS A 237 11.80 9.16 16.13
C LYS A 237 10.78 10.15 16.70
N GLU A 238 9.52 10.05 16.28
CA GLU A 238 8.40 10.86 16.82
C GLU A 238 7.87 10.40 18.17
N ASN A 239 8.25 9.20 18.63
CA ASN A 239 7.52 8.51 19.69
C ASN A 239 6.00 8.43 19.38
N ASP A 240 5.63 8.19 18.12
CA ASP A 240 4.23 7.98 17.73
C ASP A 240 3.84 6.52 18.03
N VAL A 241 2.85 6.32 18.90
CA VAL A 241 2.35 4.98 19.28
C VAL A 241 1.80 4.18 18.09
N ASN A 242 1.41 4.84 17.00
CA ASN A 242 1.02 4.17 15.76
C ASN A 242 2.19 3.40 15.13
N PHE A 243 3.44 3.62 15.57
CA PHE A 243 4.59 2.78 15.25
C PHE A 243 4.28 1.28 15.42
N LEU A 244 3.52 0.89 16.44
CA LEU A 244 3.21 -0.53 16.68
C LEU A 244 2.45 -1.15 15.52
N GLU A 245 1.45 -0.44 14.99
CA GLU A 245 0.65 -0.90 13.86
C GLU A 245 1.47 -0.93 12.57
N TYR A 246 2.26 0.12 12.30
CA TYR A 246 3.17 0.16 11.15
C TYR A 246 4.27 -0.91 11.21
N ASN A 247 4.80 -1.21 12.39
CA ASN A 247 5.77 -2.30 12.55
C ASN A 247 5.14 -3.65 12.18
N TYR A 248 3.86 -3.87 12.50
CA TYR A 248 3.14 -5.07 12.05
C TYR A 248 2.94 -5.09 10.54
N LEU A 249 2.61 -3.96 9.91
CA LEU A 249 2.54 -3.85 8.44
C LEU A 249 3.90 -4.17 7.79
N TYR A 250 4.99 -3.67 8.37
CA TYR A 250 6.36 -3.95 7.93
C TYR A 250 6.72 -5.44 8.05
N GLN A 251 6.44 -6.08 9.20
CA GLN A 251 6.71 -7.52 9.34
C GLN A 251 5.85 -8.36 8.39
N TYR A 252 4.61 -7.92 8.13
CA TYR A 252 3.70 -8.57 7.19
C TYR A 252 4.18 -8.44 5.74
N SER A 253 4.62 -7.24 5.31
CA SER A 253 5.18 -7.04 3.96
C SER A 253 6.41 -7.92 3.70
N LYS A 254 7.20 -8.16 4.75
CA LYS A 254 8.38 -9.05 4.72
C LYS A 254 8.05 -10.54 4.79
N LYS A 255 6.77 -10.88 4.96
CA LYS A 255 6.32 -12.26 5.24
C LYS A 255 6.97 -12.86 6.51
N ALA A 256 7.50 -12.02 7.41
CA ALA A 256 8.04 -12.45 8.70
C ALA A 256 6.92 -12.86 9.67
N ILE A 257 5.72 -12.32 9.46
CA ILE A 257 4.47 -12.81 10.06
C ILE A 257 3.48 -13.20 8.96
N LYS A 258 2.67 -14.23 9.24
CA LYS A 258 1.67 -14.73 8.28
C LYS A 258 0.33 -13.99 8.33
N GLN A 259 0.01 -13.42 9.49
CA GLN A 259 -1.31 -12.82 9.76
C GLN A 259 -1.12 -11.45 10.42
N TYR A 260 -1.63 -10.42 9.77
CA TYR A 260 -1.66 -9.06 10.30
C TYR A 260 -2.63 -8.94 11.50
N SER A 261 -3.70 -9.74 11.51
CA SER A 261 -4.71 -9.81 12.58
C SER A 261 -4.13 -10.03 13.98
N ASN A 262 -2.95 -10.65 14.09
CA ASN A 262 -2.22 -10.84 15.34
C ASN A 262 -1.96 -9.54 16.11
N PHE A 263 -1.86 -8.40 15.42
CA PHE A 263 -1.78 -7.09 16.05
C PHE A 263 -3.02 -6.81 16.93
N TYR A 264 -4.21 -7.02 16.36
CA TYR A 264 -5.47 -6.73 17.02
C TYR A 264 -5.75 -7.69 18.18
N GLU A 265 -5.37 -8.96 18.05
CA GLU A 265 -5.52 -9.93 19.15
C GLU A 265 -4.68 -9.53 20.37
N LYS A 266 -3.47 -8.99 20.16
CA LYS A 266 -2.64 -8.46 21.26
C LYS A 266 -3.27 -7.28 22.00
N LEU A 267 -4.20 -6.53 21.40
CA LEU A 267 -4.88 -5.42 22.07
C LEU A 267 -5.81 -5.89 23.20
N ASP A 268 -6.31 -7.12 23.12
CA ASP A 268 -7.21 -7.68 24.13
C ASP A 268 -6.48 -8.51 25.20
N ASN A 269 -5.19 -8.79 25.02
CA ASN A 269 -4.38 -9.43 26.06
C ASN A 269 -4.44 -8.63 27.36
N SER A 270 -4.68 -9.28 28.49
CA SER A 270 -4.78 -8.62 29.80
C SER A 270 -3.80 -9.17 30.84
N LEU A 271 -3.01 -10.18 30.45
CA LEU A 271 -2.01 -10.85 31.26
C LEU A 271 -0.69 -10.86 30.50
N TYR A 272 0.38 -10.57 31.23
CA TYR A 272 1.73 -10.45 30.69
C TYR A 272 2.73 -11.19 31.55
N GLU A 273 3.76 -11.75 30.94
CA GLU A 273 4.84 -12.37 31.69
C GLU A 273 5.66 -11.30 32.45
N ASN A 274 6.00 -11.59 33.71
CA ASN A 274 6.90 -10.76 34.50
C ASN A 274 8.36 -11.03 34.11
N THR A 275 8.80 -10.42 33.01
CA THR A 275 10.17 -10.59 32.50
C THR A 275 11.19 -9.71 33.24
N LYS A 276 12.46 -10.14 33.25
CA LYS A 276 13.57 -9.33 33.79
C LYS A 276 13.70 -7.96 33.10
N SER A 277 13.48 -7.92 31.79
CA SER A 277 13.53 -6.68 31.00
C SER A 277 12.49 -5.65 31.48
N LEU A 278 11.24 -6.11 31.69
CA LEU A 278 10.19 -5.26 32.25
C LEU A 278 10.55 -4.74 33.64
N ARG A 279 11.04 -5.62 34.53
CA ARG A 279 11.44 -5.22 35.88
C ARG A 279 12.52 -4.14 35.87
N ASN A 280 13.59 -4.38 35.13
CA ASN A 280 14.70 -3.43 34.98
C ASN A 280 14.24 -2.10 34.38
N TYR A 281 13.25 -2.11 33.48
CA TYR A 281 12.66 -0.90 32.94
C TYR A 281 11.91 -0.11 34.02
N LEU A 282 10.96 -0.75 34.70
CA LEU A 282 10.15 -0.11 35.74
C LEU A 282 11.01 0.41 36.91
N GLU A 283 12.03 -0.33 37.32
CA GLU A 283 12.95 0.09 38.39
C GLU A 283 13.69 1.38 38.03
N ARG A 284 14.16 1.53 36.79
CA ARG A 284 14.83 2.75 36.32
C ARG A 284 13.92 3.98 36.37
N HIS A 285 12.64 3.81 36.06
CA HIS A 285 11.66 4.90 36.17
C HIS A 285 11.30 5.20 37.62
N TYR A 286 11.12 4.17 38.44
CA TYR A 286 10.83 4.34 39.86
C TYR A 286 11.94 5.10 40.61
N LYS A 287 13.21 4.86 40.26
CA LYS A 287 14.36 5.60 40.83
C LYS A 287 14.32 7.11 40.59
N LYS A 288 13.57 7.58 39.59
CA LYS A 288 13.42 9.00 39.24
C LYS A 288 12.22 9.67 39.92
N VAL A 289 11.42 8.92 40.69
CA VAL A 289 10.25 9.46 41.38
C VAL A 289 10.72 10.30 42.57
N GLU A 290 10.47 11.60 42.52
CA GLU A 290 10.91 12.58 43.54
C GLU A 290 10.19 12.40 44.88
N SER A 291 8.88 12.16 44.87
CA SER A 291 8.07 11.93 46.08
C SER A 291 7.46 10.53 46.08
N ARG A 292 7.99 9.66 46.95
CA ARG A 292 7.51 8.28 47.10
C ARG A 292 6.22 8.18 47.90
N GLU A 293 5.89 9.20 48.69
CA GLU A 293 4.68 9.25 49.53
C GLU A 293 3.39 9.27 48.69
N ASN A 294 3.45 9.83 47.48
CA ASN A 294 2.31 9.89 46.55
C ASN A 294 2.24 8.71 45.56
N PHE A 295 3.10 7.70 45.70
CA PHE A 295 3.19 6.59 44.76
C PHE A 295 2.14 5.50 45.06
N LYS A 296 0.88 5.77 44.66
CA LYS A 296 -0.29 4.91 44.93
C LYS A 296 -0.13 3.46 44.45
N SER A 297 0.70 3.19 43.45
CA SER A 297 0.97 1.85 42.92
C SER A 297 2.16 1.11 43.58
N TYR A 298 2.69 1.60 44.72
CA TYR A 298 3.91 1.06 45.33
C TYR A 298 3.86 -0.43 45.67
N GLN A 299 2.77 -0.89 46.29
CA GLN A 299 2.61 -2.30 46.65
C GLN A 299 2.62 -3.21 45.42
N TYR A 300 1.98 -2.77 44.33
CA TYR A 300 1.96 -3.50 43.08
C TYR A 300 3.35 -3.54 42.43
N TYR A 301 4.05 -2.40 42.40
CA TYR A 301 5.43 -2.30 41.95
C TYR A 301 6.34 -3.29 42.71
N LEU A 302 6.26 -3.33 44.05
CA LEU A 302 7.07 -4.25 44.86
C LEU A 302 6.81 -5.73 44.53
N ARG A 303 5.55 -6.11 44.28
CA ARG A 303 5.20 -7.49 43.88
C ARG A 303 5.84 -7.86 42.55
N ILE A 304 5.82 -6.94 41.58
CA ILE A 304 6.49 -7.13 40.29
C ILE A 304 7.99 -7.30 40.51
N MET A 305 8.65 -6.38 41.25
CA MET A 305 10.10 -6.40 41.47
C MET A 305 10.58 -7.67 42.17
N ARG A 306 9.83 -8.15 43.18
CA ARG A 306 10.12 -9.37 43.92
C ARG A 306 9.78 -10.66 43.15
N ASN A 307 9.32 -10.54 41.91
CA ASN A 307 8.83 -11.65 41.09
C ASN A 307 7.77 -12.51 41.82
N LYS A 308 6.98 -11.90 42.72
CA LYS A 308 5.90 -12.59 43.45
C LYS A 308 4.77 -12.98 42.49
N ASP A 309 4.54 -12.15 41.48
CA ASP A 309 3.58 -12.38 40.43
C ASP A 309 4.32 -12.81 39.16
N MET A 310 4.19 -14.08 38.75
CA MET A 310 4.72 -14.55 37.46
C MET A 310 4.00 -13.90 36.28
N GLN A 311 2.74 -13.50 36.48
CA GLN A 311 1.93 -12.79 35.50
C GLN A 311 1.43 -11.45 36.04
N ILE A 312 1.53 -10.43 35.19
CA ILE A 312 1.18 -9.03 35.46
C ILE A 312 -0.14 -8.73 34.75
N LYS A 313 -1.08 -8.12 35.48
CA LYS A 313 -2.37 -7.71 34.94
C LYS A 313 -2.25 -6.35 34.27
N GLY A 314 -2.83 -6.20 33.07
CA GLY A 314 -2.75 -4.97 32.27
C GLY A 314 -3.28 -3.73 33.01
N LYS A 315 -4.46 -3.81 33.63
CA LYS A 315 -5.07 -2.63 34.29
C LYS A 315 -4.24 -2.09 35.47
N PRO A 316 -3.80 -2.92 36.43
CA PRO A 316 -2.82 -2.49 37.45
C PRO A 316 -1.51 -1.96 36.85
N LEU A 317 -1.00 -2.57 35.78
CA LEU A 317 0.20 -2.09 35.09
C LEU A 317 -0.02 -0.69 34.50
N GLN A 318 -1.14 -0.44 33.81
CA GLN A 318 -1.49 0.88 33.28
C GLN A 318 -1.50 1.96 34.38
N ASN A 319 -2.09 1.67 35.54
CA ASN A 319 -2.10 2.61 36.67
C ASN A 319 -0.66 2.90 37.16
N LEU A 320 0.19 1.86 37.20
CA LEU A 320 1.60 2.00 37.54
C LEU A 320 2.34 2.87 36.52
N LEU A 321 2.13 2.66 35.21
CA LEU A 321 2.74 3.45 34.14
C LEU A 321 2.36 4.94 34.27
N ASN A 322 1.10 5.22 34.57
CA ASN A 322 0.60 6.59 34.78
C ASN A 322 1.21 7.25 36.02
N ASN A 323 1.38 6.52 37.13
CA ASN A 323 2.08 7.05 38.32
C ASN A 323 3.58 7.27 38.08
N LEU A 324 4.18 6.56 37.13
CA LEU A 324 5.58 6.72 36.71
C LEU A 324 5.75 7.75 35.58
N SER A 325 4.66 8.36 35.11
CA SER A 325 4.65 9.29 33.96
C SER A 325 5.39 8.71 32.74
N ILE A 326 5.18 7.43 32.46
CA ILE A 326 5.82 6.75 31.33
C ILE A 326 5.08 7.09 30.04
N GLU A 327 5.79 7.70 29.09
CA GLU A 327 5.30 7.98 27.75
C GLU A 327 5.69 6.88 26.75
N PHE A 328 5.13 6.95 25.54
CA PHE A 328 5.47 5.99 24.50
C PHE A 328 6.93 6.18 24.04
N ASN A 329 7.63 5.06 23.88
CA ASN A 329 8.93 5.00 23.22
C ASN A 329 9.06 3.66 22.50
N ALA A 330 9.42 3.66 21.22
CA ALA A 330 9.48 2.40 20.47
C ALA A 330 10.54 1.40 20.97
N ASN A 331 11.52 1.85 21.79
CA ASN A 331 12.61 1.02 22.32
C ASN A 331 12.33 0.49 23.74
N GLN A 332 11.11 0.63 24.26
CA GLN A 332 10.73 0.08 25.56
C GLN A 332 10.05 -1.30 25.43
N PRO A 333 9.88 -2.07 26.53
CA PRO A 333 9.23 -3.38 26.48
C PRO A 333 7.85 -3.34 25.81
N ASP A 334 7.57 -4.29 24.91
CA ASP A 334 6.31 -4.39 24.15
C ASP A 334 5.06 -4.29 25.04
N VAL A 335 5.08 -4.94 26.21
CA VAL A 335 4.00 -4.89 27.19
C VAL A 335 3.62 -3.46 27.59
N ILE A 336 4.61 -2.58 27.79
CA ILE A 336 4.37 -1.17 28.13
C ILE A 336 3.76 -0.45 26.92
N ASN A 337 4.35 -0.64 25.75
CA ASN A 337 3.88 -0.05 24.51
C ASN A 337 2.41 -0.41 24.19
N PHE A 338 2.02 -1.68 24.38
CA PHE A 338 0.65 -2.12 24.18
C PHE A 338 -0.33 -1.53 25.21
N GLU A 339 0.05 -1.41 26.49
CA GLU A 339 -0.83 -0.76 27.49
C GLU A 339 -1.03 0.74 27.22
N LEU A 340 0.02 1.45 26.78
CA LEU A 340 -0.09 2.84 26.35
C LEU A 340 -0.97 3.01 25.10
N LEU A 341 -0.86 2.09 24.13
CA LEU A 341 -1.74 2.08 22.96
C LEU A 341 -3.19 1.86 23.35
N LYS A 342 -3.47 0.92 24.26
CA LYS A 342 -4.84 0.68 24.77
C LYS A 342 -5.39 1.91 25.49
N GLU A 343 -4.56 2.62 26.25
CA GLU A 343 -4.97 3.87 26.87
C GLU A 343 -5.42 4.90 25.85
N LYS A 344 -4.59 5.14 24.83
CA LYS A 344 -4.92 6.05 23.72
C LYS A 344 -6.22 5.64 23.04
N ILE A 345 -6.36 4.36 22.68
CA ILE A 345 -7.60 3.82 22.07
C ILE A 345 -8.82 4.09 22.95
N ASN A 346 -8.71 3.89 24.26
CA ASN A 346 -9.82 4.14 25.18
C ASN A 346 -10.19 5.63 25.25
N THR A 347 -9.20 6.51 25.26
CA THR A 347 -9.40 7.97 25.26
C THR A 347 -10.06 8.42 23.95
N ASP A 348 -9.52 8.03 22.81
CA ASP A 348 -10.07 8.35 21.49
C ASP A 348 -11.50 7.77 21.32
N PHE A 349 -11.73 6.53 21.76
CA PHE A 349 -13.06 5.91 21.72
C PHE A 349 -14.09 6.74 22.48
N LYS A 350 -13.78 7.21 23.69
CA LYS A 350 -14.68 8.05 24.49
C LYS A 350 -14.99 9.37 23.78
N GLN A 351 -13.99 10.05 23.24
CA GLN A 351 -14.14 11.34 22.56
C GLN A 351 -14.96 11.24 21.27
N LEU A 352 -14.89 10.10 20.57
CA LEU A 352 -15.53 9.92 19.26
C LEU A 352 -16.99 9.45 19.33
N LYS A 353 -17.50 9.06 20.51
CA LYS A 353 -18.89 8.58 20.68
C LYS A 353 -19.93 9.61 20.22
N GLU A 354 -19.77 10.86 20.64
CA GLU A 354 -20.70 11.93 20.29
C GLU A 354 -20.72 12.21 18.79
N LYS A 355 -19.54 12.14 18.15
CA LYS A 355 -19.41 12.28 16.70
C LYS A 355 -20.18 11.16 15.97
N TYR A 356 -20.13 9.93 16.48
CA TYR A 356 -20.88 8.81 15.91
C TYR A 356 -22.39 8.97 16.05
N ILE A 357 -22.89 9.36 17.23
CA ILE A 357 -24.33 9.50 17.49
C ILE A 357 -24.97 10.49 16.51
N LYS A 358 -24.26 11.59 16.19
CA LYS A 358 -24.70 12.64 15.26
C LYS A 358 -24.77 12.20 13.79
N LEU A 359 -24.23 11.04 13.42
CA LEU A 359 -24.28 10.56 12.04
C LEU A 359 -25.67 10.00 11.67
N PRO A 360 -26.21 10.31 10.48
CA PRO A 360 -27.36 9.60 9.94
C PRO A 360 -27.10 8.10 9.80
N THR A 361 -28.14 7.26 9.89
CA THR A 361 -28.03 5.79 9.79
C THR A 361 -27.25 5.32 8.55
N THR A 362 -27.51 5.91 7.38
CA THR A 362 -26.80 5.54 6.16
C THR A 362 -25.31 5.88 6.25
N GLU A 363 -24.95 7.04 6.82
CA GLU A 363 -23.55 7.44 7.02
C GLU A 363 -22.85 6.60 8.09
N LYS A 364 -23.57 6.14 9.13
CA LYS A 364 -23.07 5.13 10.08
C LYS A 364 -22.69 3.84 9.35
N LYS A 365 -23.61 3.30 8.53
CA LYS A 365 -23.35 2.09 7.72
C LYS A 365 -22.17 2.29 6.76
N LYS A 366 -22.13 3.40 6.00
CA LYS A 366 -21.02 3.73 5.10
C LYS A 366 -19.69 3.81 5.83
N SER A 367 -19.64 4.50 6.97
CA SER A 367 -18.41 4.73 7.71
C SER A 367 -17.88 3.43 8.34
N ILE A 368 -18.77 2.57 8.85
CA ILE A 368 -18.40 1.24 9.34
C ILE A 368 -17.90 0.35 8.20
N LEU A 369 -18.67 0.25 7.10
CA LEU A 369 -18.34 -0.66 6.02
C LEU A 369 -17.07 -0.21 5.27
N SER A 370 -16.93 1.08 4.96
CA SER A 370 -15.71 1.59 4.32
C SER A 370 -14.47 1.29 5.16
N THR A 371 -14.56 1.41 6.49
CA THR A 371 -13.47 1.05 7.41
C THR A 371 -13.19 -0.45 7.37
N TYR A 372 -14.22 -1.29 7.47
CA TYR A 372 -14.11 -2.75 7.38
C TYR A 372 -13.44 -3.21 6.09
N MET A 373 -13.87 -2.65 4.96
CA MET A 373 -13.35 -2.98 3.64
C MET A 373 -11.95 -2.39 3.38
N SER A 374 -11.43 -1.53 4.25
CA SER A 374 -10.11 -0.89 4.08
C SER A 374 -8.98 -1.59 4.81
N TYR A 375 -9.29 -2.48 5.74
CA TYR A 375 -8.29 -3.25 6.45
C TYR A 375 -7.49 -4.16 5.51
N VAL A 376 -6.28 -4.53 5.95
CA VAL A 376 -5.39 -5.44 5.21
C VAL A 376 -6.01 -6.84 5.10
N GLU A 377 -6.56 -7.32 6.20
CA GLU A 377 -7.27 -8.59 6.31
C GLU A 377 -8.71 -8.31 6.80
N ILE A 378 -9.63 -9.22 6.51
CA ILE A 378 -11.00 -9.12 7.04
C ILE A 378 -10.96 -9.11 8.58
N PRO A 379 -11.48 -8.05 9.24
CA PRO A 379 -11.43 -7.96 10.70
C PRO A 379 -12.54 -8.84 11.32
N GLU A 380 -12.31 -10.15 11.41
CA GLU A 380 -13.29 -11.16 11.86
C GLU A 380 -13.90 -10.92 13.25
N PHE A 381 -13.20 -10.14 14.08
CA PHE A 381 -13.68 -9.69 15.38
C PHE A 381 -14.85 -8.69 15.31
N ILE A 382 -15.11 -8.14 14.12
CA ILE A 382 -16.26 -7.29 13.77
C ILE A 382 -17.33 -8.14 13.08
N LYS A 383 -18.52 -8.20 13.70
CA LYS A 383 -19.68 -8.93 13.19
C LYS A 383 -20.61 -7.96 12.49
N LEU A 384 -20.33 -7.62 11.23
CA LEU A 384 -21.05 -6.60 10.47
C LEU A 384 -22.57 -6.81 10.46
N LYS A 385 -23.05 -8.01 10.14
CA LYS A 385 -24.49 -8.33 10.11
C LYS A 385 -25.18 -8.03 11.44
N LYS A 386 -24.51 -8.35 12.55
CA LYS A 386 -25.00 -8.06 13.90
C LYS A 386 -25.09 -6.55 14.14
N ILE A 387 -24.04 -5.79 13.83
CA ILE A 387 -24.00 -4.33 14.01
C ILE A 387 -25.06 -3.64 13.15
N PHE A 388 -25.21 -4.06 11.89
CA PHE A 388 -26.17 -3.48 10.96
C PHE A 388 -27.62 -3.76 11.39
N GLY A 389 -27.88 -4.90 12.05
CA GLY A 389 -29.19 -5.26 12.60
C GLY A 389 -29.69 -4.34 13.71
N PHE A 390 -28.80 -3.71 14.49
CA PHE A 390 -29.17 -2.74 15.53
C PHE A 390 -28.57 -1.35 15.30
N ILE A 391 -28.26 -0.99 14.05
CA ILE A 391 -27.54 0.25 13.71
C ILE A 391 -28.27 1.53 14.16
N ASN A 392 -29.58 1.45 14.36
CA ASN A 392 -30.43 2.56 14.85
C ASN A 392 -30.43 2.68 16.39
N GLU A 393 -29.84 1.72 17.10
CA GLU A 393 -29.76 1.70 18.56
C GLU A 393 -28.33 2.04 19.00
N ASP A 394 -28.02 3.34 19.06
CA ASP A 394 -26.66 3.83 19.30
C ASP A 394 -26.02 3.25 20.56
N GLU A 395 -26.79 3.07 21.64
CA GLU A 395 -26.28 2.46 22.87
C GLU A 395 -25.81 1.01 22.64
N LYS A 396 -26.59 0.20 21.91
CA LYS A 396 -26.20 -1.19 21.57
C LYS A 396 -24.96 -1.21 20.68
N VAL A 397 -24.85 -0.30 19.71
CA VAL A 397 -23.66 -0.18 18.86
C VAL A 397 -22.43 0.22 19.67
N LEU A 398 -22.54 1.24 20.51
CA LEU A 398 -21.43 1.71 21.34
C LEU A 398 -21.02 0.68 22.39
N LYS A 399 -21.97 -0.08 22.97
CA LYS A 399 -21.68 -1.22 23.85
C LYS A 399 -20.95 -2.33 23.11
N TYR A 400 -21.36 -2.63 21.88
CA TYR A 400 -20.67 -3.61 21.03
C TYR A 400 -19.21 -3.22 20.79
N PHE A 401 -18.95 -2.00 20.32
CA PHE A 401 -17.58 -1.55 20.08
C PHE A 401 -16.77 -1.39 21.37
N GLY A 402 -17.42 -1.01 22.47
CA GLY A 402 -16.77 -0.82 23.77
C GLY A 402 -16.37 -2.11 24.51
N SER A 403 -16.79 -3.28 24.04
CA SER A 403 -16.57 -4.56 24.72
C SER A 403 -15.12 -5.07 24.71
N TYR A 404 -14.34 -4.72 23.68
CA TYR A 404 -12.97 -5.18 23.48
C TYR A 404 -12.09 -4.06 22.93
N ASN A 405 -10.80 -4.04 23.26
CA ASN A 405 -9.89 -3.00 22.78
C ASN A 405 -9.71 -3.07 21.26
N LYS A 406 -9.69 -4.26 20.65
CA LYS A 406 -9.66 -4.39 19.18
C LYS A 406 -10.89 -3.80 18.50
N ARG A 407 -12.07 -3.93 19.13
CA ARG A 407 -13.32 -3.31 18.62
C ARG A 407 -13.33 -1.80 18.83
N LYS A 408 -12.78 -1.30 19.95
CA LYS A 408 -12.58 0.14 20.15
C LYS A 408 -11.61 0.70 19.12
N LYS A 409 -10.50 0.01 18.83
CA LYS A 409 -9.55 0.41 17.78
C LYS A 409 -10.25 0.53 16.43
N PHE A 410 -11.03 -0.47 16.05
CA PHE A 410 -11.83 -0.40 14.83
C PHE A 410 -12.78 0.81 14.83
N PHE A 411 -13.47 1.08 15.94
CA PHE A 411 -14.33 2.26 16.05
C PHE A 411 -13.56 3.57 15.94
N VAL A 412 -12.37 3.65 16.53
CA VAL A 412 -11.48 4.81 16.37
C VAL A 412 -11.11 4.98 14.89
N ASP A 413 -10.80 3.90 14.18
CA ASP A 413 -10.47 3.91 12.74
C ASP A 413 -11.64 4.32 11.83
N ILE A 414 -12.88 4.28 12.33
CA ILE A 414 -14.03 4.90 11.64
C ILE A 414 -13.81 6.41 11.44
N PHE A 415 -13.06 7.06 12.33
CA PHE A 415 -12.88 8.51 12.31
C PHE A 415 -11.43 8.97 12.19
N LYS A 416 -10.50 8.22 12.78
CA LYS A 416 -9.07 8.53 12.90
C LYS A 416 -8.20 7.29 12.61
N PRO A 417 -8.31 6.66 11.42
CA PRO A 417 -7.45 5.56 11.07
C PRO A 417 -6.00 6.02 10.91
N ILE A 418 -5.04 5.09 10.97
CA ILE A 418 -3.69 5.38 10.45
C ILE A 418 -3.77 5.78 8.97
N ARG A 419 -2.87 6.64 8.50
CA ARG A 419 -2.94 7.22 7.15
C ARG A 419 -2.97 6.18 6.02
N PHE A 420 -2.29 5.04 6.21
CA PHE A 420 -2.38 3.92 5.28
C PHE A 420 -3.80 3.38 5.10
N ILE A 421 -4.52 3.15 6.20
CA ILE A 421 -5.92 2.73 6.17
C ILE A 421 -6.82 3.88 5.67
N GLU A 422 -6.48 5.14 5.98
CA GLU A 422 -7.17 6.32 5.43
C GLU A 422 -7.15 6.35 3.90
N GLY A 423 -5.99 6.10 3.28
CA GLY A 423 -5.85 6.03 1.82
C GLY A 423 -6.72 4.93 1.19
N ARG A 424 -6.75 3.75 1.81
CA ARG A 424 -7.62 2.63 1.38
C ARG A 424 -9.10 2.97 1.53
N LYS A 425 -9.46 3.67 2.61
CA LYS A 425 -10.82 4.11 2.91
C LYS A 425 -11.32 5.20 1.99
N ALA A 426 -10.45 6.09 1.53
CA ALA A 426 -10.80 7.09 0.53
C ALA A 426 -11.32 6.42 -0.76
N LEU A 427 -10.73 5.31 -1.18
CA LEU A 427 -11.22 4.54 -2.34
C LEU A 427 -12.62 3.98 -2.13
N MET A 428 -12.88 3.41 -0.95
CA MET A 428 -14.20 2.90 -0.60
C MET A 428 -15.26 4.00 -0.62
N ASN A 429 -14.93 5.14 0.00
CA ASN A 429 -15.81 6.30 0.03
C ASN A 429 -16.07 6.88 -1.36
N ASN A 430 -15.06 6.92 -2.24
CA ASN A 430 -15.25 7.35 -3.62
C ASN A 430 -16.28 6.48 -4.35
N ALA A 431 -16.18 5.15 -4.22
CA ALA A 431 -17.16 4.23 -4.82
C ALA A 431 -18.56 4.41 -4.21
N PHE A 432 -18.66 4.52 -2.88
CA PHE A 432 -19.94 4.72 -2.19
C PHE A 432 -20.61 6.05 -2.53
N ASN A 433 -19.82 7.10 -2.79
CA ASN A 433 -20.34 8.41 -3.19
C ASN A 433 -20.90 8.41 -4.61
N GLU A 434 -20.42 7.52 -5.49
CA GLU A 434 -21.03 7.31 -6.81
C GLU A 434 -22.38 6.58 -6.74
N MET A 435 -22.62 5.78 -5.68
CA MET A 435 -23.91 5.16 -5.37
C MET A 435 -24.90 6.19 -4.80
N THR A 436 -25.19 7.24 -5.58
CA THR A 436 -25.90 8.47 -5.14
C THR A 436 -27.29 8.22 -4.55
N LYS A 437 -28.02 7.20 -5.04
CA LYS A 437 -29.34 6.84 -4.53
C LYS A 437 -29.22 5.94 -3.29
N LYS A 438 -29.94 6.28 -2.22
CA LYS A 438 -29.99 5.50 -0.97
C LYS A 438 -30.32 4.02 -1.18
N GLU A 439 -31.21 3.71 -2.11
CA GLU A 439 -31.56 2.33 -2.48
C GLU A 439 -30.36 1.56 -3.05
N ARG A 440 -29.58 2.18 -3.94
CA ARG A 440 -28.42 1.57 -4.61
C ARG A 440 -27.34 1.15 -3.61
N ILE A 441 -27.02 2.04 -2.66
CA ILE A 441 -26.04 1.72 -1.62
C ILE A 441 -26.57 0.71 -0.60
N ASN A 442 -27.87 0.73 -0.31
CA ASN A 442 -28.48 -0.30 0.54
C ASN A 442 -28.44 -1.68 -0.15
N ASN A 443 -28.70 -1.76 -1.45
CA ASN A 443 -28.56 -3.01 -2.22
C ASN A 443 -27.14 -3.55 -2.12
N PHE A 444 -26.13 -2.68 -2.21
CA PHE A 444 -24.73 -3.06 -2.01
C PHE A 444 -24.49 -3.60 -0.60
N PHE A 445 -25.00 -2.93 0.44
CA PHE A 445 -24.87 -3.40 1.82
C PHE A 445 -25.48 -4.78 2.04
N GLU A 446 -26.71 -5.00 1.59
CA GLU A 446 -27.39 -6.29 1.74
C GLU A 446 -26.64 -7.39 1.00
N LYS A 447 -26.22 -7.17 -0.26
CA LYS A 447 -25.39 -8.12 -1.00
C LYS A 447 -24.08 -8.42 -0.29
N TYR A 448 -23.37 -7.40 0.21
CA TYR A 448 -22.09 -7.60 0.90
C TYR A 448 -22.25 -8.45 2.16
N LEU A 449 -23.34 -8.28 2.91
CA LEU A 449 -23.61 -9.04 4.13
C LEU A 449 -23.92 -10.52 3.90
N THR A 450 -24.26 -10.94 2.67
CA THR A 450 -24.45 -12.36 2.33
C THR A 450 -23.16 -13.06 1.93
N LEU A 451 -22.08 -12.30 1.69
CA LEU A 451 -20.80 -12.85 1.23
C LEU A 451 -20.05 -13.52 2.38
N ASP A 452 -19.43 -14.67 2.09
CA ASP A 452 -18.44 -15.27 2.97
C ASP A 452 -17.13 -14.45 3.01
N LYS A 453 -16.17 -14.86 3.85
CA LYS A 453 -14.91 -14.14 4.03
C LYS A 453 -14.11 -13.99 2.72
N THR A 454 -13.92 -15.08 1.99
CA THR A 454 -13.14 -15.09 0.74
C THR A 454 -13.82 -14.21 -0.30
N GLN A 455 -15.14 -14.28 -0.39
CA GLN A 455 -15.93 -13.44 -1.28
C GLN A 455 -15.85 -11.95 -0.90
N GLN A 456 -15.85 -11.63 0.40
CA GLN A 456 -15.65 -10.27 0.90
C GLN A 456 -14.26 -9.73 0.52
N GLU A 457 -13.20 -10.52 0.62
CA GLU A 457 -11.84 -10.11 0.23
C GLU A 457 -11.74 -9.73 -1.25
N ILE A 458 -12.35 -10.53 -2.12
CA ILE A 458 -12.43 -10.26 -3.57
C ILE A 458 -13.26 -8.99 -3.80
N MET A 459 -14.44 -8.85 -3.18
CA MET A 459 -15.28 -7.66 -3.33
C MET A 459 -14.57 -6.38 -2.84
N ASN A 460 -13.84 -6.45 -1.72
CA ASN A 460 -13.08 -5.33 -1.19
C ASN A 460 -12.00 -4.86 -2.17
N THR A 461 -11.28 -5.82 -2.76
CA THR A 461 -10.25 -5.53 -3.76
C THR A 461 -10.86 -4.94 -5.02
N PHE A 462 -12.00 -5.46 -5.47
CA PHE A 462 -12.74 -4.94 -6.61
C PHE A 462 -13.14 -3.47 -6.39
N VAL A 463 -13.77 -3.14 -5.27
CA VAL A 463 -14.25 -1.77 -4.99
C VAL A 463 -13.07 -0.77 -4.85
N ARG A 464 -11.96 -1.18 -4.21
CA ARG A 464 -10.74 -0.36 -4.20
C ARG A 464 -10.22 -0.11 -5.61
N ASN A 465 -10.15 -1.15 -6.45
CA ASN A 465 -9.70 -1.01 -7.83
C ASN A 465 -10.68 -0.18 -8.69
N TYR A 466 -11.99 -0.31 -8.48
CA TYR A 466 -12.98 0.55 -9.13
C TYR A 466 -12.60 2.03 -8.97
N SER A 467 -12.37 2.48 -7.74
CA SER A 467 -12.00 3.87 -7.48
C SER A 467 -10.60 4.23 -7.98
N ARG A 468 -9.60 3.34 -7.85
CA ARG A 468 -8.22 3.60 -8.33
C ARG A 468 -8.15 3.81 -9.83
N TYR A 469 -8.95 3.05 -10.57
CA TYR A 469 -8.96 3.04 -12.03
C TYR A 469 -9.99 3.98 -12.64
N ASN A 470 -10.73 4.73 -11.81
CA ASN A 470 -11.54 5.87 -12.27
C ASN A 470 -10.64 7.06 -12.64
N ILE A 471 -9.81 6.87 -13.67
CA ILE A 471 -8.86 7.86 -14.18
C ILE A 471 -9.00 8.03 -15.69
N ASN A 472 -8.62 9.21 -16.17
CA ASN A 472 -8.58 9.49 -17.61
C ASN A 472 -7.25 9.01 -18.21
N PHE A 473 -7.26 7.81 -18.78
CA PHE A 473 -6.16 7.29 -19.58
C PHE A 473 -5.89 8.18 -20.79
N ARG A 474 -4.62 8.43 -21.08
CA ARG A 474 -4.17 9.25 -22.22
C ARG A 474 -4.08 8.47 -23.53
N PHE A 475 -4.77 7.34 -23.60
CA PHE A 475 -4.92 6.51 -24.79
C PHE A 475 -6.38 6.08 -24.92
N SER A 476 -6.78 5.76 -26.15
CA SER A 476 -8.14 5.29 -26.41
C SER A 476 -8.35 3.90 -25.82
N LEU A 477 -9.29 3.77 -24.88
CA LEU A 477 -9.65 2.44 -24.37
C LEU A 477 -10.18 1.51 -25.46
N LYS A 478 -10.76 2.05 -26.56
CA LYS A 478 -11.26 1.25 -27.67
C LYS A 478 -10.15 0.43 -28.33
N GLU A 479 -8.91 0.91 -28.30
CA GLU A 479 -7.76 0.20 -28.87
C GLU A 479 -7.31 -1.00 -28.02
N TYR A 480 -7.51 -0.96 -26.71
CA TYR A 480 -6.93 -1.94 -25.76
C TYR A 480 -7.97 -2.79 -25.04
N PHE A 481 -9.20 -2.28 -24.97
CA PHE A 481 -10.40 -2.95 -24.46
C PHE A 481 -11.57 -2.70 -25.42
N PRO A 482 -11.51 -3.22 -26.66
CA PRO A 482 -12.58 -3.02 -27.63
C PRO A 482 -13.90 -3.63 -27.12
N ASP A 483 -13.79 -4.69 -26.30
CA ASP A 483 -14.89 -5.38 -25.62
C ASP A 483 -15.76 -4.50 -24.71
N ILE A 484 -15.25 -3.37 -24.22
CA ILE A 484 -16.05 -2.40 -23.43
C ILE A 484 -17.12 -1.74 -24.30
N PHE A 485 -16.86 -1.57 -25.60
CA PHE A 485 -17.64 -0.73 -26.50
C PHE A 485 -18.58 -1.51 -27.41
N TYR A 486 -18.41 -2.82 -27.52
CA TYR A 486 -19.37 -3.64 -28.24
C TYR A 486 -20.58 -3.91 -27.36
N THR A 487 -21.76 -3.58 -27.87
CA THR A 487 -23.08 -3.78 -27.23
C THR A 487 -23.50 -5.23 -27.15
N ASP A 488 -22.69 -6.14 -27.68
CA ASP A 488 -23.01 -7.55 -27.68
C ASP A 488 -22.99 -8.12 -26.25
N ASN A 489 -24.20 -8.28 -25.71
CA ASN A 489 -24.46 -8.92 -24.42
C ASN A 489 -24.45 -10.46 -24.53
N SER A 490 -24.09 -11.04 -25.69
CA SER A 490 -23.90 -12.50 -25.84
C SER A 490 -22.84 -13.06 -24.89
N VAL A 491 -21.94 -12.20 -24.41
CA VAL A 491 -20.90 -12.56 -23.46
C VAL A 491 -21.45 -12.48 -22.04
N GLU A 492 -21.83 -13.63 -21.48
CA GLU A 492 -22.48 -13.78 -20.17
C GLU A 492 -21.84 -12.94 -19.06
N TRP A 493 -20.51 -12.98 -18.91
CA TRP A 493 -19.83 -12.22 -17.85
C TRP A 493 -19.98 -10.70 -17.99
N LYS A 494 -20.11 -10.16 -19.22
CA LYS A 494 -20.34 -8.73 -19.43
C LYS A 494 -21.71 -8.34 -18.89
N LYS A 495 -22.73 -9.16 -19.15
CA LYS A 495 -24.10 -8.95 -18.66
C LYS A 495 -24.12 -8.92 -17.12
N ILE A 496 -23.49 -9.91 -16.48
CA ILE A 496 -23.39 -9.99 -15.01
C ILE A 496 -22.80 -8.71 -14.41
N ILE A 497 -21.66 -8.23 -14.94
CA ILE A 497 -21.03 -6.99 -14.45
C ILE A 497 -21.92 -5.77 -14.70
N LYS A 498 -22.57 -5.69 -15.86
CA LYS A 498 -23.44 -4.57 -16.23
C LYS A 498 -24.67 -4.49 -15.32
N ASP A 499 -25.28 -5.63 -15.03
CA ASP A 499 -26.42 -5.76 -14.12
C ASP A 499 -26.01 -5.36 -12.69
N PHE A 500 -24.85 -5.84 -12.22
CA PHE A 500 -24.28 -5.40 -10.95
C PHE A 500 -24.07 -3.87 -10.91
N CYS A 501 -23.51 -3.28 -11.96
CA CYS A 501 -23.29 -1.83 -12.04
C CYS A 501 -24.61 -1.06 -12.01
N MET A 502 -25.60 -1.46 -12.80
CA MET A 502 -26.92 -0.83 -12.81
C MET A 502 -27.60 -0.93 -11.44
N ASN A 503 -27.53 -2.09 -10.80
CA ASN A 503 -28.16 -2.36 -9.50
C ASN A 503 -27.56 -1.54 -8.35
N ASN A 504 -26.29 -1.15 -8.47
CA ASN A 504 -25.54 -0.42 -7.45
C ASN A 504 -25.20 1.03 -7.86
N GLY A 505 -25.56 1.48 -9.06
CA GLY A 505 -25.29 2.86 -9.52
C GLY A 505 -23.83 3.13 -9.85
N LEU A 506 -23.09 2.12 -10.32
CA LEU A 506 -21.68 2.23 -10.71
C LEU A 506 -21.52 2.38 -12.23
N PHE A 507 -20.41 2.98 -12.66
CA PHE A 507 -20.07 3.08 -14.08
C PHE A 507 -19.47 1.78 -14.61
N PHE A 508 -20.15 1.17 -15.58
CA PHE A 508 -19.72 -0.09 -16.20
C PHE A 508 -18.28 -0.04 -16.74
N ARG A 509 -17.88 1.07 -17.37
CA ARG A 509 -16.51 1.25 -17.90
C ARG A 509 -15.44 1.08 -16.82
N THR A 510 -15.66 1.69 -15.66
CA THR A 510 -14.71 1.65 -14.53
C THR A 510 -14.71 0.27 -13.88
N ALA A 511 -15.91 -0.30 -13.66
CA ALA A 511 -16.07 -1.66 -13.15
C ALA A 511 -15.41 -2.72 -14.05
N TYR A 512 -15.48 -2.54 -15.37
CA TYR A 512 -14.82 -3.41 -16.33
C TYR A 512 -13.30 -3.40 -16.14
N ILE A 513 -12.69 -2.22 -15.99
CA ILE A 513 -11.23 -2.12 -15.78
C ILE A 513 -10.85 -2.74 -14.43
N ALA A 514 -11.64 -2.50 -13.38
CA ALA A 514 -11.44 -3.10 -12.06
C ALA A 514 -11.57 -4.63 -12.11
N PHE A 515 -12.53 -5.17 -12.86
CA PHE A 515 -12.68 -6.60 -13.09
C PHE A 515 -11.43 -7.21 -13.72
N TRP A 516 -10.83 -6.54 -14.71
CA TRP A 516 -9.60 -7.02 -15.34
C TRP A 516 -8.35 -6.90 -14.47
N CYS A 517 -8.39 -6.21 -13.32
CA CYS A 517 -7.28 -6.20 -12.36
C CYS A 517 -7.03 -7.60 -11.76
N PHE A 518 -8.07 -8.43 -11.72
CA PHE A 518 -8.00 -9.83 -11.32
C PHE A 518 -7.43 -10.70 -12.44
N ASN A 519 -6.70 -11.75 -12.05
CA ASN A 519 -6.28 -12.82 -12.93
C ASN A 519 -7.48 -13.69 -13.37
N LYS A 520 -7.25 -14.66 -14.26
CA LYS A 520 -8.32 -15.47 -14.85
C LYS A 520 -9.17 -16.21 -13.81
N GLU A 521 -8.56 -16.82 -12.81
CA GLU A 521 -9.28 -17.60 -11.79
C GLU A 521 -10.01 -16.68 -10.82
N GLU A 522 -9.35 -15.62 -10.35
CA GLU A 522 -9.98 -14.58 -9.52
C GLU A 522 -11.22 -13.97 -10.19
N ARG A 523 -11.19 -13.77 -11.52
CA ARG A 523 -12.36 -13.28 -12.26
C ARG A 523 -13.51 -14.28 -12.31
N LYS A 524 -13.24 -15.57 -12.44
CA LYS A 524 -14.29 -16.60 -12.35
C LYS A 524 -14.95 -16.57 -10.97
N ASP A 525 -14.14 -16.47 -9.93
CA ASP A 525 -14.67 -16.42 -8.56
C ASP A 525 -15.45 -15.13 -8.30
N PHE A 526 -14.97 -13.99 -8.82
CA PHE A 526 -15.73 -12.74 -8.76
C PHE A 526 -17.08 -12.82 -9.50
N LEU A 527 -17.15 -13.49 -10.66
CA LEU A 527 -18.41 -13.66 -11.37
C LEU A 527 -19.41 -14.54 -10.61
N LYS A 528 -18.95 -15.51 -9.81
CA LYS A 528 -19.83 -16.30 -8.92
C LYS A 528 -20.37 -15.46 -7.74
N ILE A 529 -19.67 -14.39 -7.37
CA ILE A 529 -20.08 -13.46 -6.31
C ILE A 529 -21.17 -12.51 -6.80
N LEU A 530 -21.07 -12.06 -8.05
CA LEU A 530 -21.99 -11.10 -8.67
C LEU A 530 -23.34 -11.75 -8.99
#